data_AF-A0AAF0Z1K6-F1
#
_entry.id   AF-A0AAF0Z1K6-F1
#
_cell.length_a   1.000
_cell.length_b   1.000
_cell.length_c   1.000
_cell.angle_alpha   90.00
_cell.angle_beta   90.00
_cell.angle_gamma   90.00
#
_symmetry.space_group_name_H-M   'P 1'
#
loop_
_entity.id
_entity.type
_entity.pdbx_description
1 polymer ?
#
loop_
_entity_poly.entity_id
_entity_poly.type
_entity_poly.pdbx_seq_one_letter_code
_entity_poly.pdbx_strand_id
1 'polypeptide(L)'
;MRYDEMTQSVLEHVGGEVNVASVVHCATRLRFRLNDESKADTAALEATAGVIAVVTSGGQLQVVVGNDVPQAYAELGKIMNLGGDQGAGARAVAGAC
;
A
#
# COMPACT_ATOMS: atom_id res chain seq x y z
N MET A 1 -7.03 -17.17 4.63
CA MET A 1 -6.72 -16.45 3.39
C MET A 1 -5.24 -16.14 3.40
N ARG A 2 -4.52 -16.41 2.31
CA ARG A 2 -3.11 -16.01 2.17
C ARG A 2 -3.10 -14.63 1.53
N TYR A 3 -2.84 -13.60 2.33
CA TYR A 3 -2.67 -12.24 1.83
C TYR A 3 -1.30 -12.07 1.18
N ASP A 4 -0.40 -13.05 1.34
CA ASP A 4 0.94 -13.09 0.76
C ASP A 4 0.87 -13.05 -0.78
N GLU A 5 0.06 -13.92 -1.38
CA GLU A 5 -0.11 -14.04 -2.84
C GLU A 5 -0.80 -12.81 -3.42
N MET A 6 -1.86 -12.35 -2.73
CA MET A 6 -2.53 -11.08 -3.05
C MET A 6 -1.52 -9.94 -3.08
N THR A 7 -0.69 -9.85 -2.04
CA THR A 7 0.24 -8.75 -1.87
C THR A 7 1.36 -8.77 -2.90
N GLN A 8 1.88 -9.95 -3.25
CA GLN A 8 2.84 -10.09 -4.34
C GLN A 8 2.27 -9.62 -5.67
N SER A 9 1.06 -10.09 -6.02
CA SER A 9 0.40 -9.63 -7.24
C SER A 9 0.17 -8.12 -7.22
N VAL A 10 -0.28 -7.57 -6.08
CA VAL A 10 -0.43 -6.12 -5.90
C VAL A 10 0.89 -5.39 -6.15
N LEU A 11 1.99 -5.88 -5.59
CA LEU A 11 3.34 -5.33 -5.77
C LEU A 11 3.80 -5.37 -7.22
N GLU A 12 3.58 -6.48 -7.93
CA GLU A 12 3.88 -6.57 -9.36
C GLU A 12 3.03 -5.59 -10.18
N HIS A 13 1.74 -5.51 -9.89
CA HIS A 13 0.81 -4.61 -10.58
C HIS A 13 1.06 -3.14 -10.29
N VAL A 14 1.61 -2.75 -9.14
CA VAL A 14 2.01 -1.36 -8.89
C VAL A 14 3.36 -1.00 -9.52
N GLY A 15 4.03 -1.90 -10.24
CA GLY A 15 5.33 -1.66 -10.87
C GLY A 15 6.53 -2.01 -9.97
N GLY A 16 6.32 -2.84 -8.94
CA GLY A 16 7.34 -3.35 -8.03
C GLY A 16 7.61 -2.46 -6.82
N GLU A 17 8.40 -2.98 -5.88
CA GLU A 17 8.80 -2.26 -4.65
C GLU A 17 9.49 -0.92 -4.95
N VAL A 18 10.27 -0.86 -6.03
CA VAL A 18 11.00 0.33 -6.48
C VAL A 18 10.06 1.47 -6.90
N ASN A 19 8.84 1.13 -7.33
CA ASN A 19 7.85 2.14 -7.69
C ASN A 19 7.05 2.64 -6.49
N VAL A 20 7.04 1.90 -5.38
CA VAL A 20 6.36 2.29 -4.15
C VAL A 20 7.28 3.18 -3.32
N ALA A 21 6.97 4.47 -3.26
CA ALA A 21 7.71 5.44 -2.45
C ALA A 21 7.41 5.27 -0.95
N SER A 22 6.14 5.07 -0.61
CA SER A 22 5.71 4.80 0.76
C SER A 22 4.31 4.23 0.82
N VAL A 23 4.01 3.51 1.89
CA VAL A 23 2.69 2.94 2.14
C VAL A 23 2.17 3.41 3.49
N VAL A 24 0.90 3.79 3.53
CA VAL A 24 0.18 4.16 4.74
C VAL A 24 -1.17 3.45 4.74
N HIS A 25 -1.64 3.05 5.92
CA HIS A 25 -2.95 2.43 6.07
C HIS A 25 -3.83 3.23 7.02
N CYS A 26 -5.14 3.18 6.78
CA CYS A 26 -6.17 3.58 7.71
C CYS A 26 -6.98 2.35 8.12
N ALA A 27 -8.07 2.53 8.87
CA ALA A 27 -8.91 1.41 9.30
C ALA A 27 -9.49 0.58 8.15
N THR A 28 -9.80 1.20 7.00
CA THR A 28 -10.50 0.53 5.87
C THR A 28 -9.87 0.77 4.51
N ARG A 29 -8.77 1.53 4.44
CA ARG A 29 -8.13 1.95 3.20
C ARG A 29 -6.61 1.91 3.30
N LEU A 30 -5.97 1.39 2.26
CA LEU A 30 -4.53 1.46 2.04
C LEU A 30 -4.24 2.59 1.06
N ARG A 31 -3.25 3.41 1.39
CA ARG A 31 -2.77 4.54 0.59
C ARG A 31 -1.33 4.24 0.21
N PHE A 32 -1.11 3.96 -1.06
CA PHE A 32 0.18 3.76 -1.66
C PHE A 32 0.61 5.06 -2.32
N ARG A 33 1.81 5.50 -2.01
CA ARG A 33 2.47 6.60 -2.69
C ARG A 33 3.37 5.99 -3.75
N LEU A 34 3.08 6.27 -5.01
CA LEU A 34 3.82 5.74 -6.14
C LEU A 34 4.72 6.83 -6.72
N ASN A 35 5.87 6.44 -7.25
CA ASN A 35 6.72 7.34 -8.02
C ASN A 35 6.14 7.54 -9.43
N ASP A 36 5.78 6.45 -10.10
CA ASP A 36 5.11 6.45 -11.41
C ASP A 36 3.73 5.77 -11.31
N GLU A 37 2.66 6.55 -11.38
CA GLU A 37 1.29 5.99 -11.44
C GLU A 37 0.99 5.27 -12.76
N SER A 38 1.67 5.60 -13.86
CA SER A 38 1.46 4.95 -15.16
C SER A 38 1.95 3.50 -15.22
N LYS A 39 2.78 3.07 -14.26
CA LYS A 39 3.22 1.68 -14.11
C LYS A 39 2.26 0.86 -13.26
N ALA A 40 1.27 1.50 -12.64
CA ALA A 40 0.33 0.82 -11.77
C ALA A 40 -0.94 0.40 -12.51
N ASP A 41 -1.20 -0.90 -12.51
CA ASP A 41 -2.40 -1.52 -13.06
C ASP A 41 -3.53 -1.52 -12.04
N THR A 42 -4.24 -0.40 -11.94
CA THR A 42 -5.42 -0.28 -11.05
C THR A 42 -6.51 -1.30 -11.36
N ALA A 43 -6.73 -1.63 -12.62
CA ALA A 43 -7.75 -2.60 -13.01
C ALA A 43 -7.45 -4.01 -12.47
N ALA A 44 -6.18 -4.43 -12.49
CA ALA A 44 -5.77 -5.72 -11.93
C ALA A 44 -5.86 -5.73 -10.41
N LEU A 45 -5.53 -4.61 -9.77
CA LEU A 45 -5.70 -4.42 -8.33
C LEU A 45 -7.17 -4.51 -7.90
N GLU A 46 -8.09 -3.89 -8.66
CA GLU A 46 -9.54 -4.00 -8.41
C GLU A 46 -10.09 -5.41 -8.63
N ALA A 47 -9.49 -6.16 -9.56
CA ALA A 47 -9.85 -7.56 -9.80
C ALA A 47 -9.29 -8.53 -8.72
N THR A 48 -8.41 -8.05 -7.84
CA THR A 48 -7.77 -8.88 -6.83
C THR A 48 -8.76 -9.20 -5.70
N ALA A 49 -8.82 -10.47 -5.30
CA ALA A 49 -9.75 -10.92 -4.26
C ALA A 49 -9.48 -10.22 -2.91
N GLY A 50 -10.51 -9.53 -2.39
CA GLY A 50 -10.42 -8.74 -1.16
C GLY A 50 -10.31 -7.23 -1.41
N VAL A 51 -10.02 -6.79 -2.63
CA VAL A 51 -10.11 -5.37 -3.00
C VAL A 51 -11.56 -5.05 -3.39
N ILE A 52 -12.10 -4.00 -2.79
CA ILE A 52 -13.45 -3.47 -3.05
C ILE A 52 -13.40 -2.43 -4.17
N ALA A 53 -12.39 -1.54 -4.13
CA ALA A 53 -12.21 -0.48 -5.11
C ALA A 53 -10.77 0.05 -5.06
N VAL A 54 -10.28 0.58 -6.18
CA VAL A 54 -9.00 1.30 -6.24
C VAL A 54 -9.21 2.69 -6.83
N VAL A 55 -8.66 3.69 -6.16
CA VAL A 55 -8.80 5.09 -6.56
C VAL A 55 -7.42 5.72 -6.66
N THR A 56 -7.01 6.12 -7.85
CA THR A 56 -5.79 6.90 -8.06
C THR A 56 -6.11 8.39 -8.09
N SER A 57 -5.38 9.19 -7.32
CA SER A 57 -5.55 10.65 -7.32
C SER A 57 -4.24 11.36 -6.97
N GLY A 58 -3.72 12.12 -7.94
CA GLY A 58 -2.55 12.99 -7.76
C GLY A 58 -1.28 12.26 -7.30
N GLY A 59 -0.89 11.18 -7.98
CA GLY A 59 0.31 10.38 -7.62
C GLY A 59 0.12 9.44 -6.42
N GLN A 60 -1.11 9.24 -5.96
CA GLN A 60 -1.42 8.36 -4.83
C GLN A 60 -2.48 7.34 -5.22
N LEU A 61 -2.22 6.08 -4.90
CA LEU A 61 -3.11 4.96 -5.17
C LEU A 61 -3.80 4.53 -3.87
N GLN A 62 -5.13 4.59 -3.84
CA GLN A 62 -5.96 4.26 -2.69
C GLN A 62 -6.70 2.96 -2.90
N VAL A 63 -6.27 1.90 -2.22
CA VAL A 63 -6.91 0.58 -2.28
C VAL A 63 -7.87 0.44 -1.11
N VAL A 64 -9.14 0.23 -1.40
CA VAL A 64 -10.19 -0.04 -0.43
C VAL A 64 -10.30 -1.57 -0.29
N VAL A 65 -9.90 -2.13 0.85
CA VAL A 65 -9.95 -3.59 1.10
C VAL A 65 -11.06 -3.94 2.11
N GLY A 66 -11.39 -3.04 3.04
CA GLY A 66 -12.39 -3.28 4.09
C GLY A 66 -11.78 -3.72 5.41
N ASN A 67 -12.29 -4.80 6.03
CA ASN A 67 -11.86 -5.28 7.34
C ASN A 67 -10.47 -5.95 7.33
N ASP A 68 -10.00 -6.39 6.16
CA ASP A 68 -8.75 -7.15 6.00
C ASP A 68 -7.51 -6.28 5.77
N VAL A 69 -7.67 -4.94 5.73
CA VAL A 69 -6.59 -3.96 5.60
C VAL A 69 -5.40 -4.21 6.53
N PRO A 70 -5.57 -4.43 7.85
CA PRO A 70 -4.43 -4.62 8.75
C PRO A 70 -3.63 -5.90 8.42
N GLN A 71 -4.30 -6.96 7.95
CA GLN A 71 -3.61 -8.19 7.53
C GLN A 71 -2.85 -7.97 6.23
N ALA A 72 -3.48 -7.34 5.23
CA ALA A 72 -2.83 -7.01 3.96
C ALA A 72 -1.61 -6.10 4.18
N TYR A 73 -1.71 -5.09 5.06
CA TYR A 73 -0.60 -4.21 5.43
C TYR A 73 0.56 -4.97 6.09
N ALA A 74 0.25 -5.89 7.00
CA ALA A 74 1.26 -6.66 7.70
C ALA A 74 2.06 -7.57 6.75
N GLU A 75 1.40 -8.21 5.78
CA GLU A 75 2.09 -9.03 4.76
C GLU A 75 2.87 -8.15 3.78
N LEU A 76 2.29 -7.02 3.36
CA LEU A 76 2.98 -5.98 2.60
C LEU A 76 4.29 -5.58 3.26
N GLY A 77 4.28 -5.19 4.53
CA GLY A 77 5.49 -4.78 5.26
C GLY A 77 6.59 -5.85 5.25
N LYS A 78 6.23 -7.14 5.27
CA LYS A 78 7.20 -8.25 5.21
C LYS A 78 7.83 -8.40 3.82
N ILE A 79 7.07 -8.17 2.75
CA ILE A 79 7.53 -8.39 1.36
C ILE A 79 8.39 -7.22 0.87
N MET A 80 7.95 -5.98 1.09
CA MET A 80 8.71 -4.80 0.62
C MET A 80 9.92 -4.45 1.49
N ASN A 81 10.23 -5.26 2.53
CA ASN A 81 11.28 -4.97 3.52
C ASN A 81 11.31 -3.48 3.90
N LEU A 82 10.12 -2.87 4.08
CA LEU A 82 10.01 -1.56 4.71
C LEU A 82 10.48 -1.77 6.13
N GLY A 83 11.77 -1.51 6.36
CA GLY A 83 12.42 -1.67 7.65
C GLY A 83 11.58 -0.97 8.73
N GLY A 84 10.92 -1.80 9.54
CA GLY A 84 10.35 -1.49 10.83
C GLY A 84 9.66 -0.14 10.99
N ASP A 85 8.34 -0.12 10.80
CA ASP A 85 7.48 0.61 11.75
C ASP A 85 6.07 0.02 11.74
N GLN A 86 5.89 -1.04 12.53
CA GLN A 86 4.58 -1.34 13.08
C GLN A 86 4.32 -0.28 14.16
N GLY A 87 3.80 0.88 13.74
CA GLY A 87 3.16 1.87 14.59
C GLY A 87 4.04 2.51 15.65
N ALA A 88 4.71 3.60 15.30
CA ALA A 88 5.07 4.64 16.25
C ALA A 88 4.82 6.01 15.62
N GLY A 89 3.99 6.80 16.30
CA GLY A 89 4.00 8.25 16.12
C GLY A 89 5.41 8.78 16.37
N ALA A 90 6.21 8.92 15.32
CA ALA A 90 7.46 9.67 15.34
C ALA A 90 7.27 10.89 14.46
N ARG A 91 6.51 11.84 15.02
CA ARG A 91 6.56 13.25 14.65
C ARG A 91 7.96 13.75 15.02
N ALA A 92 8.92 13.53 14.14
CA ALA A 92 10.20 14.22 14.14
C ALA A 92 10.13 15.36 13.12
N VAL A 93 9.36 16.39 13.44
CA VAL A 93 9.68 17.73 12.97
C VAL A 93 10.64 18.32 13.99
N ALA A 94 11.92 18.11 13.74
CA ALA A 94 12.96 18.95 14.30
C ALA A 94 12.87 20.32 13.59
N GLY A 95 12.82 21.39 14.38
CA GLY A 95 13.17 22.74 13.92
C GLY A 95 12.02 23.73 13.88
N ALA A 96 11.96 24.56 14.93
CA ALA A 96 12.11 26.03 14.87
C ALA A 96 11.21 26.76 15.89
N CYS A 97 11.73 26.90 17.11
CA CYS A 97 11.89 28.13 17.93
C CYS A 97 11.89 27.80 19.42
#